data_AF-A0A438FFI1-F1
#
_entry.id   AF-A0A438FFI1-F1
#
_cell.length_a   1.000
_cell.length_b   1.000
_cell.length_c   1.000
_cell.angle_alpha   90.00
_cell.angle_beta   90.00
_cell.angle_gamma   90.00
#
_symmetry.space_group_name_H-M   'P 1'
#
loop_
_entity.id
_entity.type
_entity.pdbx_description
1 polymer ?
#
loop_
_entity_poly.entity_id
_entity_poly.type
_entity_poly.pdbx_seq_one_letter_code
_entity_poly.pdbx_strand_id
1 'polypeptide(L)'
;MPSAHTWSIAKDQNLVSIPSEKDNHPSTEYPSLTVKLQINFTWNMHKNWRKLGGTQGGREDTLEALLMIDAIQRLGIDYHFHGEIEVVLQRLHTKFNTVSDCHNNLYELALGFRLLRQEGYYVSADVFNNLKDTEGKLQEKLSQDIKGLMGLYEASQLCIKGEDTLERNRKLQ
;
A
#
# COMPACT_ATOMS: atom_id res chain seq x y z
N MET A 1 -42.61 24.68 -22.89
CA MET A 1 -41.20 24.88 -23.33
C MET A 1 -41.01 26.35 -23.68
N PRO A 2 -40.03 27.03 -23.07
CA PRO A 2 -39.38 28.21 -23.64
C PRO A 2 -37.84 28.07 -23.57
N SER A 3 -37.15 28.08 -24.71
CA SER A 3 -36.54 29.23 -25.40
C SER A 3 -35.08 29.44 -24.98
N ALA A 4 -34.17 28.98 -25.85
CA ALA A 4 -32.73 29.12 -25.72
C ALA A 4 -32.31 30.55 -26.05
N HIS A 5 -31.54 31.18 -25.16
CA HIS A 5 -30.94 32.48 -25.42
C HIS A 5 -29.65 32.34 -26.23
N THR A 6 -29.70 32.86 -27.45
CA THR A 6 -28.60 33.06 -28.37
C THR A 6 -27.78 34.26 -27.90
N TRP A 7 -26.48 34.07 -27.63
CA TRP A 7 -25.55 35.17 -27.42
C TRP A 7 -24.69 35.35 -28.68
N SER A 8 -24.83 36.51 -29.32
CA SER A 8 -24.12 36.91 -30.53
C SER A 8 -22.71 37.41 -30.21
N ILE A 9 -21.72 36.97 -30.99
CA ILE A 9 -20.32 37.40 -30.94
C ILE A 9 -20.18 38.80 -31.55
N ALA A 10 -19.67 39.77 -30.79
CA ALA A 10 -19.15 41.00 -31.35
C ALA A 10 -17.71 40.78 -31.83
N LYS A 11 -17.45 41.07 -33.11
CA LYS A 11 -16.10 41.12 -33.68
C LYS A 11 -15.52 42.53 -33.58
N ASP A 12 -14.26 42.55 -33.17
CA ASP A 12 -13.22 43.55 -33.43
C ASP A 12 -13.23 44.89 -32.67
N GLN A 13 -12.31 44.98 -31.70
CA GLN A 13 -11.33 46.08 -31.65
C GLN A 13 -9.95 45.48 -31.39
N ASN A 14 -9.09 45.68 -32.38
CA ASN A 14 -7.71 45.25 -32.49
C ASN A 14 -6.84 46.14 -31.56
N LEU A 15 -6.27 45.57 -30.50
CA LEU A 15 -5.17 46.20 -29.75
C LEU A 15 -3.98 45.24 -29.75
N VAL A 16 -3.12 45.45 -30.75
CA VAL A 16 -1.74 44.94 -30.81
C VAL A 16 -1.06 45.21 -29.46
N SER A 17 -0.72 44.14 -28.75
CA SER A 17 0.11 44.23 -27.53
C SER A 17 1.58 44.16 -27.96
N ILE A 18 2.31 45.25 -27.76
CA ILE A 18 3.77 45.31 -27.87
C ILE A 18 4.37 44.50 -26.70
N PRO A 19 5.40 43.65 -26.91
CA PRO A 19 6.00 42.89 -25.82
C PRO A 19 6.77 43.84 -24.88
N SER A 20 6.38 43.89 -23.60
CA SER A 20 7.18 44.53 -22.56
C SER A 20 8.26 43.55 -22.09
N GLU A 21 9.48 43.78 -22.56
CA GLU A 21 10.69 43.14 -22.07
C GLU A 21 10.99 43.62 -20.65
N LYS A 22 11.47 42.68 -19.81
CA LYS A 22 11.95 42.82 -18.42
C LYS A 22 10.91 42.59 -17.33
N ASP A 23 10.74 41.31 -17.02
CA ASP A 23 10.83 40.82 -15.64
C ASP A 23 11.39 39.39 -15.68
N ASN A 24 12.72 39.28 -15.64
CA ASN A 24 13.40 38.02 -15.39
C ASN A 24 13.25 37.67 -13.90
N HIS A 25 12.06 37.21 -13.50
CA HIS A 25 11.94 36.45 -12.26
C HIS A 25 12.47 35.05 -12.54
N PRO A 26 13.41 34.50 -11.76
CA PRO A 26 13.76 33.10 -11.88
C PRO A 26 12.49 32.33 -11.57
N SER A 27 11.92 31.72 -12.61
CA SER A 27 10.96 30.63 -12.44
C SER A 27 11.78 29.47 -11.92
N THR A 28 12.05 29.50 -10.61
CA THR A 28 12.45 28.30 -9.90
C THR A 28 11.22 27.40 -9.96
N GLU A 29 11.15 26.62 -11.03
CA GLU A 29 10.21 25.51 -11.20
C GLU A 29 10.34 24.64 -9.96
N TYR A 30 9.48 24.88 -8.99
CA TYR A 30 9.28 23.91 -7.92
C TYR A 30 8.60 22.72 -8.60
N PRO A 31 9.25 21.54 -8.63
CA PRO A 31 8.59 20.38 -9.21
C PRO A 31 7.25 20.19 -8.49
N SER A 32 6.20 19.98 -9.29
CA SER A 32 4.85 19.66 -8.81
C SER A 32 4.96 18.67 -7.64
N LEU A 33 4.10 18.82 -6.63
CA LEU A 33 4.03 17.89 -5.48
C LEU A 33 4.00 16.42 -5.96
N THR A 34 3.33 16.15 -7.08
CA THR A 34 3.31 14.83 -7.73
C THR A 34 4.69 14.39 -8.21
N VAL A 35 5.46 15.28 -8.85
CA VAL A 35 6.83 14.99 -9.32
C VAL A 35 7.78 14.81 -8.14
N LYS A 36 7.66 15.62 -7.08
CA LYS A 36 8.45 15.46 -5.86
C LYS A 36 8.15 14.16 -5.12
N LEU A 37 6.87 13.81 -5.00
CA LEU A 37 6.45 12.54 -4.41
C LEU A 37 6.96 11.38 -5.26
N GLN A 38 6.80 11.44 -6.59
CA GLN A 38 7.31 10.42 -7.50
C GLN A 38 8.83 10.26 -7.37
N ILE A 39 9.61 11.35 -7.33
CA ILE A 39 11.07 11.30 -7.19
C ILE A 39 11.49 10.74 -5.83
N ASN A 40 10.90 11.22 -4.74
CA ASN A 40 11.23 10.74 -3.39
C ASN A 40 10.85 9.27 -3.23
N PHE A 41 9.69 8.89 -3.77
CA PHE A 41 9.18 7.54 -3.72
C PHE A 41 10.03 6.60 -4.59
N THR A 42 10.30 6.95 -5.84
CA THR A 42 11.20 6.18 -6.73
C THR A 42 12.62 6.09 -6.20
N TRP A 43 13.15 7.15 -5.55
CA TRP A 43 14.47 7.12 -4.92
C TRP A 43 14.50 6.21 -3.68
N ASN A 44 13.49 6.29 -2.81
CA ASN A 44 13.36 5.40 -1.66
C ASN A 44 13.15 3.95 -2.11
N MET A 45 12.31 3.71 -3.13
CA MET A 45 12.10 2.41 -3.75
C MET A 45 13.42 1.87 -4.31
N HIS A 46 14.14 2.61 -5.15
CA HIS A 46 15.39 2.15 -5.73
C HIS A 46 16.45 1.87 -4.65
N LYS A 47 16.50 2.70 -3.60
CA LYS A 47 17.43 2.54 -2.47
C LYS A 47 17.11 1.29 -1.64
N ASN A 48 15.84 1.06 -1.30
CA ASN A 48 15.41 -0.12 -0.55
C ASN A 48 15.47 -1.38 -1.42
N TRP A 49 15.19 -1.28 -2.72
CA TRP A 49 15.27 -2.39 -3.68
C TRP A 49 16.69 -2.88 -3.95
N ARG A 50 17.68 -1.97 -4.03
CA ARG A 50 19.09 -2.37 -4.16
C ARG A 50 19.61 -3.15 -2.95
N LYS A 51 19.04 -2.94 -1.77
CA LYS A 51 19.33 -3.76 -0.59
C LYS A 51 18.71 -5.16 -0.69
N LEU A 52 17.52 -5.28 -1.27
CA LEU A 52 16.82 -6.56 -1.46
C LEU A 52 17.35 -7.40 -2.63
N GLY A 53 18.02 -6.80 -3.62
CA GLY A 53 18.54 -7.46 -4.81
C GLY A 53 19.92 -8.12 -4.63
N GLY A 54 20.65 -7.79 -3.57
CA GLY A 54 21.83 -8.52 -3.12
C GLY A 54 21.42 -9.47 -2.00
N THR A 55 21.58 -10.77 -2.23
CA THR A 55 21.52 -11.89 -1.28
C THR A 55 21.11 -11.54 0.17
N GLN A 56 19.94 -12.03 0.59
CA GLN A 56 19.44 -12.06 1.97
C GLN A 56 19.11 -10.69 2.59
N GLY A 57 18.10 -10.00 2.04
CA GLY A 57 17.44 -8.89 2.73
C GLY A 57 16.87 -9.33 4.07
N GLY A 58 17.18 -8.57 5.12
CA GLY A 58 16.79 -8.89 6.50
C GLY A 58 15.28 -8.90 6.70
N ARG A 59 14.83 -9.38 7.87
CA ARG A 59 13.42 -9.34 8.25
C ARG A 59 12.89 -7.89 8.29
N GLU A 60 13.74 -6.96 8.75
CA GLU A 60 13.45 -5.52 8.77
C GLU A 60 13.27 -4.93 7.36
N ASP A 61 14.12 -5.30 6.41
CA ASP A 61 13.98 -4.85 5.01
C ASP A 61 12.68 -5.38 4.36
N THR A 62 12.24 -6.58 4.77
CA THR A 62 10.97 -7.14 4.31
C THR A 62 9.79 -6.36 4.88
N LEU A 63 9.77 -6.08 6.19
CA LEU A 63 8.70 -5.32 6.83
C LEU A 63 8.59 -3.88 6.30
N GLU A 64 9.73 -3.19 6.09
CA GLU A 64 9.73 -1.83 5.54
C GLU A 64 9.11 -1.78 4.13
N ALA A 65 9.39 -2.78 3.30
CA ALA A 65 8.76 -2.90 1.98
C ALA A 65 7.24 -3.09 2.09
N LEU A 66 6.76 -3.95 3.00
CA LEU A 66 5.32 -4.16 3.20
C LEU A 66 4.61 -2.90 3.71
N LEU A 67 5.23 -2.17 4.65
CA LEU A 67 4.72 -0.89 5.13
C LEU A 67 4.61 0.15 4.01
N MET A 68 5.59 0.17 3.11
CA MET A 68 5.57 1.06 1.96
C MET A 68 4.46 0.70 0.99
N ILE A 69 4.28 -0.58 0.66
CA ILE A 69 3.18 -1.05 -0.18
C ILE A 69 1.83 -0.68 0.44
N ASP A 70 1.66 -0.91 1.75
CA ASP A 70 0.43 -0.55 2.47
C ASP A 70 0.13 0.96 2.36
N ALA A 71 1.14 1.81 2.51
CA ALA A 71 0.99 3.24 2.37
C ALA A 71 0.59 3.64 0.94
N ILE A 72 1.22 3.06 -0.08
CA ILE A 72 0.88 3.32 -1.50
C ILE A 72 -0.58 2.96 -1.78
N GLN A 73 -1.02 1.77 -1.38
CA GLN A 73 -2.39 1.28 -1.59
C GLN A 73 -3.41 2.15 -0.85
N ARG A 74 -3.12 2.52 0.41
CA ARG A 74 -3.99 3.43 1.20
C ARG A 74 -4.09 4.83 0.60
N LEU A 75 -3.05 5.28 -0.12
CA LEU A 75 -3.05 6.54 -0.86
C LEU A 75 -3.74 6.44 -2.23
N GLY A 76 -4.05 5.23 -2.71
CA GLY A 76 -4.70 5.00 -4.00
C GLY A 76 -3.82 5.34 -5.21
N ILE A 77 -2.50 5.17 -5.08
CA ILE A 77 -1.51 5.48 -6.13
C ILE A 77 -0.71 4.26 -6.58
N ASP A 78 -1.16 3.06 -6.21
CA ASP A 78 -0.55 1.75 -6.49
C ASP A 78 -0.50 1.41 -7.97
N TYR A 79 -1.40 1.96 -8.78
CA TYR A 79 -1.39 1.78 -10.24
C TYR A 79 -0.10 2.27 -10.92
N HIS A 80 0.66 3.18 -10.30
CA HIS A 80 1.97 3.61 -10.81
C HIS A 80 3.10 2.62 -10.50
N PHE A 81 2.88 1.70 -9.57
CA PHE A 81 3.90 0.81 -9.00
C PHE A 81 3.51 -0.67 -9.12
N HIS A 82 2.58 -0.99 -10.00
CA HIS A 82 1.99 -2.33 -10.09
C HIS A 82 3.06 -3.43 -10.25
N GLY A 83 4.02 -3.24 -11.15
CA GLY A 83 5.08 -4.22 -11.39
C GLY A 83 6.02 -4.40 -10.19
N GLU A 84 6.37 -3.32 -9.49
CA GLU A 84 7.20 -3.38 -8.30
C GLU A 84 6.49 -4.07 -7.14
N ILE A 85 5.22 -3.72 -6.91
CA ILE A 85 4.36 -4.35 -5.90
C ILE A 85 4.25 -5.85 -6.17
N GLU A 86 3.98 -6.23 -7.42
CA GLU A 86 3.84 -7.63 -7.82
C GLU A 86 5.10 -8.43 -7.48
N VAL A 87 6.30 -7.94 -7.82
CA VAL A 87 7.54 -8.67 -7.55
C VAL A 87 7.80 -8.82 -6.04
N VAL A 88 7.46 -7.83 -5.20
CA VAL A 88 7.58 -7.99 -3.74
C VAL A 88 6.61 -9.06 -3.23
N LEU A 89 5.36 -9.00 -3.67
CA LEU A 89 4.31 -9.91 -3.20
C LEU A 89 4.53 -11.35 -3.68
N GLN A 90 5.04 -11.57 -4.89
CA GLN A 90 5.46 -12.91 -5.34
C GLN A 90 6.53 -13.52 -4.43
N ARG A 91 7.52 -12.73 -4.03
CA ARG A 91 8.56 -13.17 -3.07
C ARG A 91 7.97 -13.45 -1.69
N LEU A 92 7.07 -12.59 -1.23
CA LEU A 92 6.38 -12.76 0.05
C LEU A 92 5.53 -14.04 0.06
N HIS A 93 4.77 -14.29 -1.02
CA HIS A 93 3.94 -15.48 -1.18
C HIS A 93 4.78 -16.77 -1.12
N THR A 94 5.94 -16.76 -1.78
CA THR A 94 6.89 -17.87 -1.71
C THR A 94 7.37 -18.11 -0.28
N LYS A 95 7.66 -17.05 0.50
CA LYS A 95 8.03 -17.18 1.93
C LYS A 95 6.91 -17.76 2.78
N PHE A 96 5.67 -17.29 2.59
CA PHE A 96 4.49 -17.79 3.31
C PHE A 96 4.25 -19.30 3.09
N ASN A 97 4.58 -19.81 1.91
CA ASN A 97 4.40 -21.24 1.58
C ASN A 97 5.57 -22.13 2.02
N THR A 98 6.77 -21.56 2.24
CA THR A 98 7.99 -22.35 2.46
C THR A 98 8.48 -22.33 3.91
N VAL A 99 8.13 -21.29 4.68
CA VAL A 99 8.68 -21.11 6.03
C VAL A 99 7.54 -21.13 7.05
N SER A 100 7.39 -22.25 7.76
CA SER A 100 6.35 -22.46 8.77
C SER A 100 6.55 -21.62 10.06
N ASP A 101 7.67 -20.90 10.18
CA ASP A 101 8.17 -20.36 11.45
C ASP A 101 8.64 -18.89 11.39
N CYS A 102 8.39 -18.18 10.27
CA CYS A 102 8.99 -16.85 10.06
C CYS A 102 8.21 -15.68 10.67
N HIS A 103 7.05 -15.91 11.26
CA HIS A 103 6.11 -14.86 11.61
C HIS A 103 5.90 -14.72 13.13
N ASN A 104 7.01 -14.54 13.86
CA ASN A 104 6.99 -14.24 15.30
C ASN A 104 6.37 -12.87 15.65
N ASN A 105 6.01 -12.06 14.64
CA ASN A 105 5.37 -10.77 14.80
C ASN A 105 3.95 -10.82 14.19
N LEU A 106 2.94 -10.61 15.05
CA LEU A 106 1.54 -10.64 14.67
C LEU A 106 1.19 -9.60 13.60
N TYR A 107 1.72 -8.38 13.75
CA TYR A 107 1.49 -7.30 12.81
C TYR A 107 2.07 -7.62 11.42
N GLU A 108 3.29 -8.14 11.35
CA GLU A 108 3.92 -8.50 10.07
C GLU A 108 3.17 -9.64 9.38
N LEU A 109 2.74 -10.66 10.13
CA LEU A 109 1.91 -11.75 9.61
C LEU A 109 0.60 -11.24 9.02
N ALA A 110 -0.13 -10.44 9.80
CA ALA A 110 -1.43 -9.94 9.41
C ALA A 110 -1.34 -8.98 8.21
N LEU A 111 -0.31 -8.12 8.19
CA LEU A 111 -0.04 -7.23 7.07
C LEU A 111 0.28 -8.02 5.80
N GLY A 112 1.19 -8.99 5.86
CA GLY A 112 1.56 -9.81 4.71
C GLY A 112 0.38 -10.61 4.16
N PHE A 113 -0.41 -11.26 5.04
CA PHE A 113 -1.64 -11.95 4.65
C PHE A 113 -2.60 -11.02 3.93
N ARG A 114 -2.84 -9.83 4.51
CA ARG A 114 -3.77 -8.85 3.94
C ARG A 114 -3.31 -8.39 2.55
N LEU A 115 -2.05 -7.97 2.40
CA LEU A 115 -1.53 -7.47 1.13
C LEU A 115 -1.59 -8.54 0.03
N LEU A 116 -1.25 -9.79 0.36
CA LEU A 116 -1.35 -10.91 -0.58
C LEU A 116 -2.79 -11.13 -1.05
N ARG A 117 -3.74 -11.17 -0.12
CA ARG A 117 -5.15 -11.39 -0.44
C ARG A 117 -5.79 -10.24 -1.22
N GLN A 118 -5.41 -9.00 -0.93
CA GLN A 118 -5.87 -7.83 -1.68
C GLN A 118 -5.47 -7.90 -3.16
N GLU A 119 -4.26 -8.42 -3.44
CA GLU A 119 -3.74 -8.60 -4.80
C GLU A 119 -4.07 -9.97 -5.41
N GLY A 120 -5.01 -10.72 -4.80
CA GLY A 120 -5.54 -11.96 -5.37
C GLY A 120 -4.70 -13.22 -5.13
N TYR A 121 -3.64 -13.16 -4.32
CA TYR A 121 -2.91 -14.36 -3.91
C TYR A 121 -3.70 -15.15 -2.88
N TYR A 122 -3.80 -16.46 -3.09
CA TYR A 122 -4.35 -17.36 -2.09
C TYR A 122 -3.32 -17.64 -0.99
N VAL A 123 -3.70 -17.34 0.25
CA VAL A 123 -2.97 -17.66 1.48
C VAL A 123 -3.97 -18.19 2.48
N SER A 124 -3.83 -19.42 2.99
CA SER A 124 -4.80 -19.97 3.94
C SER A 124 -4.87 -19.15 5.23
N ALA A 125 -6.07 -18.94 5.76
CA ALA A 125 -6.29 -18.39 7.11
C ALA A 125 -5.59 -19.20 8.22
N ASP A 126 -5.20 -20.44 7.96
CA ASP A 126 -4.53 -21.31 8.93
C ASP A 126 -3.14 -20.83 9.35
N VAL A 127 -2.55 -19.88 8.62
CA VAL A 127 -1.30 -19.22 9.04
C VAL A 127 -1.43 -18.56 10.42
N PHE A 128 -2.66 -18.21 10.83
CA PHE A 128 -2.95 -17.64 12.15
C PHE A 128 -3.17 -18.69 13.25
N ASN A 129 -3.15 -20.00 12.95
CA ASN A 129 -3.37 -21.04 13.96
C ASN A 129 -2.25 -21.09 15.01
N ASN A 130 -1.02 -20.72 14.65
CA ASN A 130 0.12 -20.64 15.57
C ASN A 130 -0.04 -19.54 16.64
N LEU A 131 -1.00 -18.62 16.45
CA LEU A 131 -1.33 -17.56 17.40
C LEU A 131 -2.34 -17.99 18.46
N LYS A 132 -2.94 -19.17 18.28
CA LYS A 132 -3.89 -19.72 19.22
C LYS A 132 -3.16 -20.53 20.30
N ASP A 133 -3.74 -20.58 21.48
CA ASP A 133 -3.34 -21.48 22.55
C ASP A 133 -3.96 -22.88 22.37
N THR A 134 -3.71 -23.77 23.33
CA THR A 134 -4.27 -25.12 23.36
C THR A 134 -5.81 -25.16 23.46
N GLU A 135 -6.44 -24.07 23.91
CA GLU A 135 -7.90 -23.91 23.96
C GLU A 135 -8.48 -23.30 22.67
N GLY A 136 -7.63 -22.94 21.70
CA GLY A 136 -8.04 -22.30 20.46
C GLY A 136 -8.32 -20.79 20.58
N LYS A 137 -7.99 -20.17 21.72
CA LYS A 137 -8.08 -18.72 21.94
C LYS A 137 -6.78 -18.04 21.54
N LEU A 138 -6.82 -16.76 21.21
CA LEU A 138 -5.60 -15.98 20.97
C LEU A 138 -4.73 -16.00 22.23
N GLN A 139 -3.44 -16.30 22.07
CA GLN A 139 -2.49 -16.36 23.18
C GLN A 139 -2.48 -15.03 23.95
N GLU A 140 -2.53 -15.08 25.28
CA GLU A 140 -2.62 -13.90 26.15
C GLU A 140 -1.48 -12.90 25.88
N LYS A 141 -0.28 -13.39 25.55
CA LYS A 141 0.88 -12.53 25.19
C LYS A 141 0.63 -11.59 24.00
N LEU A 142 -0.32 -11.93 23.12
CA LEU A 142 -0.70 -11.12 21.96
C LEU A 142 -1.71 -10.01 22.31
N SER A 143 -2.37 -10.11 23.47
CA SER A 143 -3.35 -9.10 23.92
C SER A 143 -2.74 -7.71 24.13
N GLN A 144 -1.43 -7.66 24.37
CA GLN A 144 -0.67 -6.41 24.58
C GLN A 144 -0.17 -5.79 23.26
N ASP A 145 -0.17 -6.53 22.14
CA ASP A 145 0.24 -6.04 20.83
C ASP A 145 -0.94 -5.38 20.10
N ILE A 146 -1.29 -4.16 20.50
CA ILE A 146 -2.39 -3.38 19.92
C ILE A 146 -2.23 -3.26 18.39
N LYS A 147 -0.99 -3.06 17.91
CA LYS A 147 -0.70 -2.92 16.48
C LYS A 147 -0.94 -4.23 15.74
N GLY A 148 -0.49 -5.34 16.30
CA GLY A 148 -0.77 -6.68 15.80
C GLY A 148 -2.26 -7.01 15.77
N LEU A 149 -3.00 -6.69 16.84
CA LEU A 149 -4.45 -6.89 16.91
C LEU A 149 -5.21 -6.07 15.88
N MET A 150 -4.81 -4.81 15.65
CA MET A 150 -5.39 -3.98 14.60
C MET A 150 -5.11 -4.56 13.21
N GLY A 151 -3.87 -5.02 12.96
CA GLY A 151 -3.52 -5.71 11.72
C GLY A 151 -4.34 -6.98 11.52
N LEU A 152 -4.54 -7.79 12.57
CA LEU A 152 -5.33 -9.00 12.52
C LEU A 152 -6.81 -8.71 12.22
N TYR A 153 -7.36 -7.65 12.81
CA TYR A 153 -8.71 -7.17 12.50
C TYR A 153 -8.84 -6.81 11.02
N GLU A 154 -7.91 -6.04 10.46
CA GLU A 154 -7.90 -5.68 9.04
C GLU A 154 -7.81 -6.95 8.15
N ALA A 155 -6.93 -7.88 8.49
CA ALA A 155 -6.77 -9.15 7.78
C ALA A 155 -8.04 -10.02 7.82
N SER A 156 -8.76 -10.02 8.94
CA SER A 156 -10.02 -10.78 9.08
C SER A 156 -11.13 -10.29 8.15
N GLN A 157 -11.04 -9.10 7.59
CA GLN A 157 -12.02 -8.63 6.60
C GLN A 157 -11.86 -9.30 5.23
N LEU A 158 -10.77 -10.04 5.00
CA LEU A 158 -10.45 -10.72 3.74
C LEU A 158 -10.70 -12.24 3.81
N CYS A 159 -11.58 -12.66 4.71
CA CYS A 159 -12.04 -14.05 4.80
C CYS A 159 -12.73 -14.48 3.50
N ILE A 160 -12.42 -15.71 3.07
CA ILE A 160 -13.22 -16.40 2.06
C ILE A 160 -14.16 -17.37 2.78
N LYS A 161 -15.35 -17.62 2.21
CA LYS A 161 -16.30 -18.59 2.76
C LYS A 161 -15.62 -19.95 2.96
N GLY A 162 -15.76 -20.52 4.16
CA GLY A 162 -15.12 -21.78 4.56
C GLY A 162 -13.90 -21.61 5.48
N GLU A 163 -13.45 -20.37 5.73
CA GLU A 163 -12.33 -20.10 6.64
C GLU A 163 -12.78 -19.70 8.05
N ASP A 164 -13.23 -20.69 8.83
CA ASP A 164 -13.77 -20.50 10.19
C ASP A 164 -12.77 -19.85 11.18
N THR A 165 -11.48 -19.94 10.89
CA THR A 165 -10.38 -19.40 11.71
C THR A 165 -10.45 -17.87 11.81
N LEU A 166 -10.63 -17.16 10.69
CA LEU A 166 -10.66 -15.69 10.67
C LEU A 166 -12.07 -15.13 10.95
N GLU A 167 -13.13 -15.84 10.56
CA GLU A 167 -14.52 -15.50 10.90
C GLU A 167 -14.71 -15.40 12.44
N ARG A 168 -14.04 -16.27 13.20
CA ARG A 168 -14.02 -16.23 14.66
C ARG A 168 -13.22 -15.04 15.19
N ASN A 169 -12.07 -14.73 14.61
CA ASN A 169 -11.25 -13.58 15.03
C ASN A 169 -11.98 -12.24 14.86
N ARG A 170 -12.82 -12.11 13.82
CA ARG A 170 -13.69 -10.94 13.62
C ARG A 170 -14.67 -10.70 14.78
N LYS A 171 -15.07 -11.76 15.50
CA LYS A 171 -16.08 -11.73 16.57
C LYS A 171 -15.48 -11.69 17.98
N LEU A 172 -14.16 -11.70 18.12
CA LEU A 172 -13.44 -11.74 19.40
C LEU A 172 -12.93 -10.36 19.87
N GLN A 173 -13.27 -9.29 19.15
CA GLN A 173 -13.12 -7.90 19.59
C GLN A 173 -14.50 -7.32 19.91
#